data_AF-A0A345P1E1-F1
#
_entry.id   AF-A0A345P1E1-F1
#
_cell.length_a   1.000
_cell.length_b   1.000
_cell.length_c   1.000
_cell.angle_alpha   90.00
_cell.angle_beta   90.00
_cell.angle_gamma   90.00
#
_symmetry.space_group_name_H-M   'P 1'
#
loop_
_entity.id
_entity.type
_entity.pdbx_description
1 polymer ?
#
loop_
_entity_poly.entity_id
_entity_poly.type
_entity_poly.pdbx_seq_one_letter_code
_entity_poly.pdbx_strand_id
1 'polypeptide(L)'
;MIDPSNRALAVELIQEANQNGARLAKACEELNISVWTYERWVEDAGVKVDQRPIAKRPTPKNMLSDKERDEILTLVTQEIY
;
A
#
# COMPACT_ATOMS: atom_id res chain seq x y z
N MET A 1 -5.68 -6.50 -2.82
CA MET A 1 -4.90 -5.90 -1.72
C MET A 1 -5.81 -4.90 -1.02
N ILE A 2 -6.04 -5.06 0.29
CA ILE A 2 -6.94 -4.17 1.04
C ILE A 2 -6.36 -2.75 1.06
N ASP A 3 -7.22 -1.77 0.78
CA ASP A 3 -6.85 -0.34 0.80
C ASP A 3 -6.31 0.04 2.20
N PRO A 4 -5.25 0.87 2.29
CA PRO A 4 -4.74 1.36 3.56
C PRO A 4 -5.80 1.88 4.53
N SER A 5 -6.83 2.57 4.01
CA SER A 5 -7.92 3.17 4.77
C SER A 5 -8.82 2.11 5.40
N ASN A 6 -8.92 0.94 4.77
CA ASN A 6 -9.79 -0.17 5.21
C ASN A 6 -9.09 -1.15 6.14
N ARG A 7 -7.79 -0.98 6.43
CA ARG A 7 -7.04 -1.88 7.31
C ARG A 7 -7.58 -1.89 8.74
N ALA A 8 -8.01 -0.73 9.25
CA ALA A 8 -8.55 -0.62 10.60
C ALA A 8 -9.84 -1.44 10.76
N LEU A 9 -10.75 -1.26 9.81
CA LEU A 9 -11.99 -2.03 9.74
C LEU A 9 -11.72 -3.53 9.57
N ALA A 10 -10.76 -3.90 8.72
CA ALA A 10 -10.41 -5.31 8.54
C ALA A 10 -9.87 -5.96 9.82
N VAL A 11 -9.04 -5.25 10.60
CA VAL A 11 -8.55 -5.75 11.90
C VAL A 11 -9.69 -5.90 12.90
N GLU A 12 -10.60 -4.94 12.97
CA GLU A 12 -11.78 -4.98 13.85
C GLU A 12 -12.67 -6.19 13.54
N LEU A 13 -13.00 -6.42 12.26
CA LEU A 13 -13.82 -7.56 11.82
C LEU A 13 -13.15 -8.91 12.10
N ILE A 14 -11.82 -9.02 11.93
CA ILE A 14 -11.06 -10.24 12.25
C ILE A 14 -11.10 -10.50 13.76
N GLN A 15 -10.95 -9.46 14.58
CA GLN A 15 -11.00 -9.58 16.04
C GLN A 15 -12.40 -9.97 16.51
N GLU A 16 -13.45 -9.38 15.95
CA GLU A 16 -14.84 -9.74 16.23
C GLU A 16 -15.12 -11.20 15.89
N ALA A 17 -14.73 -11.65 14.69
CA ALA A 17 -14.90 -13.04 14.28
C ALA A 17 -14.15 -14.01 15.21
N ASN A 18 -12.93 -13.65 15.64
CA ASN A 18 -12.13 -14.46 16.56
C ASN A 18 -12.76 -14.51 17.97
N GLN A 19 -13.31 -13.40 18.47
CA GLN A 19 -14.05 -13.36 19.74
C GLN A 19 -15.32 -14.22 19.70
N ASN A 20 -15.97 -14.28 18.53
CA ASN A 20 -17.12 -15.15 18.28
C ASN A 20 -16.72 -16.63 18.06
N GLY A 21 -15.44 -16.98 18.19
CA GLY A 21 -14.93 -18.35 18.19
C GLY A 21 -14.37 -18.84 16.85
N ALA A 22 -14.28 -17.99 15.83
CA ALA A 22 -13.61 -18.36 14.58
C ALA A 22 -12.09 -18.45 14.79
N ARG A 23 -11.42 -19.41 14.14
CA ARG A 23 -9.95 -19.43 14.16
C ARG A 23 -9.41 -18.21 13.40
N LEU A 24 -8.40 -17.55 13.95
CA LEU A 24 -7.72 -16.42 13.31
C LEU A 24 -7.36 -16.69 11.84
N ALA A 25 -6.81 -17.87 11.54
CA ALA A 25 -6.45 -18.26 10.17
C ALA A 25 -7.66 -18.28 9.22
N LYS A 26 -8.83 -18.72 9.70
CA LYS A 26 -10.07 -18.74 8.91
C LYS A 26 -10.65 -17.33 8.73
N ALA A 27 -10.62 -16.51 9.77
CA ALA A 27 -11.04 -15.11 9.66
C ALA A 27 -10.16 -14.31 8.68
N CYS A 28 -8.85 -14.56 8.66
CA CYS A 28 -7.92 -13.95 7.70
C CYS A 28 -8.18 -14.44 6.26
N GLU A 29 -8.50 -15.73 6.08
CA GLU A 29 -8.80 -16.35 4.79
C GLU A 29 -10.03 -15.71 4.12
N GLU A 30 -11.09 -15.39 4.88
CA GLU A 30 -12.29 -14.72 4.35
C GLU A 30 -12.00 -13.35 3.74
N LEU A 31 -11.06 -12.59 4.33
CA LEU A 31 -10.61 -11.31 3.80
C LEU A 31 -9.47 -11.44 2.78
N ASN A 32 -9.13 -12.67 2.42
CA ASN A 32 -8.09 -13.02 1.46
C ASN A 32 -6.72 -12.43 1.82
N ILE A 33 -6.39 -12.45 3.13
CA ILE A 33 -5.11 -12.03 3.67
C ILE A 33 -4.47 -13.18 4.46
N SER A 34 -3.14 -13.20 4.53
CA SER A 34 -2.43 -14.15 5.38
C SER A 34 -2.46 -13.71 6.85
N VAL A 35 -2.36 -14.68 7.76
CA VAL A 35 -2.15 -14.42 9.20
C VAL A 35 -0.95 -13.50 9.41
N TRP A 36 0.14 -13.74 8.69
CA TRP A 36 1.34 -12.91 8.76
C TRP A 36 1.09 -11.44 8.38
N THR A 37 0.17 -11.20 7.42
CA THR A 37 -0.23 -9.84 7.04
C THR A 37 -1.03 -9.16 8.16
N TYR A 38 -1.95 -9.90 8.79
CA TYR A 38 -2.70 -9.44 9.95
C TYR A 38 -1.77 -9.13 11.14
N GLU A 39 -0.88 -10.05 11.50
CA GLU A 39 0.09 -9.86 12.58
C GLU A 39 0.94 -8.61 12.34
N ARG A 40 1.45 -8.43 11.10
CA ARG A 40 2.21 -7.24 10.71
C ARG A 40 1.42 -5.93 10.76
N TRP A 41 0.08 -5.97 10.72
CA TRP A 41 -0.76 -4.79 10.91
C TRP A 41 -0.96 -4.46 12.39
N VAL A 42 -0.88 -5.45 13.28
CA VAL A 42 -1.19 -5.33 14.72
C VAL A 42 0.07 -5.13 15.59
N GLU A 43 1.25 -5.57 15.14
CA GLU A 43 2.49 -5.62 15.92
C GLU A 43 2.99 -4.28 16.48
N ASP A 44 2.63 -3.14 15.89
CA ASP A 44 3.25 -1.82 16.17
C ASP A 44 2.36 -0.90 17.05
N ALA A 45 1.62 -1.49 18.00
CA ALA A 45 0.70 -0.80 18.92
C ALA A 45 -0.43 0.01 18.25
N GLY A 46 -0.73 -0.27 16.98
CA GLY A 46 -1.80 0.34 16.20
C GLY A 46 -1.80 -0.15 14.75
N VAL A 47 -2.94 0.00 14.06
CA VAL A 47 -3.07 -0.41 12.66
C VAL A 47 -2.16 0.46 11.79
N LYS A 48 -1.09 -0.14 11.26
CA LYS A 48 -0.08 0.58 10.49
C LYS A 48 -0.69 1.12 9.18
N VAL A 49 -0.95 2.43 9.18
CA VAL A 49 -1.37 3.20 8.01
C VAL A 49 -0.29 3.09 6.94
N ASP A 50 -0.69 3.14 5.66
CA ASP A 50 0.26 3.06 4.56
C ASP A 50 1.33 4.15 4.66
N GLN A 51 2.57 3.69 4.71
CA GLN A 51 3.75 4.55 4.80
C GLN A 51 4.26 4.95 3.40
N ARG A 52 3.72 4.39 2.32
CA ARG A 52 4.11 4.76 0.94
C ARG A 52 3.96 6.25 0.60
N PRO A 53 2.95 6.98 1.13
CA PRO A 53 2.84 8.43 0.96
C PRO A 53 3.84 9.20 1.83
N ILE A 54 4.16 8.69 3.01
CA ILE A 54 5.01 9.35 4.02
C ILE A 54 6.50 9.08 3.76
N ALA A 55 6.81 8.03 3.00
CA ALA A 55 8.17 7.64 2.65
C ALA A 55 8.87 8.77 1.88
N LYS A 56 9.97 9.27 2.45
CA LYS A 56 10.86 10.21 1.76
C LYS A 56 11.46 9.51 0.53
N ARG A 57 11.10 9.96 -0.66
CA ARG A 57 11.68 9.50 -1.93
C ARG A 57 12.72 10.53 -2.39
N PRO A 58 14.03 10.31 -2.12
CA PRO A 58 15.05 11.20 -2.67
C PRO A 58 15.03 11.11 -4.19
N THR A 59 15.37 12.21 -4.86
CA THR A 59 15.50 12.22 -6.32
C THR A 59 16.59 11.23 -6.74
N PRO A 60 16.31 10.32 -7.70
CA PRO A 60 17.32 9.38 -8.15
C PRO A 60 18.48 10.14 -8.83
N LYS A 61 19.68 9.59 -8.76
CA LYS A 61 20.89 10.20 -9.32
C LYS A 61 20.77 10.53 -10.82
N ASN A 62 20.02 9.72 -11.55
CA ASN A 62 19.80 9.85 -12.99
C ASN A 62 18.40 10.40 -13.29
N MET A 63 17.85 11.24 -12.41
CA MET A 63 16.58 11.91 -12.70
C MET A 63 16.80 12.87 -13.87
N LEU A 64 15.99 12.71 -14.92
CA LEU A 64 15.94 13.68 -16.02
C LEU A 64 15.75 15.08 -15.44
N SER A 65 16.62 15.99 -15.85
CA SER A 65 16.43 17.41 -15.61
C SER A 65 15.18 17.90 -16.33
N ASP A 66 14.61 19.01 -15.85
CA ASP A 66 13.42 19.58 -16.47
C ASP A 66 13.66 19.93 -17.95
N LYS A 67 14.89 20.33 -18.30
CA LYS A 67 15.31 20.59 -19.69
C LYS A 67 15.26 19.34 -20.57
N GLU A 68 15.83 18.23 -20.11
CA GLU A 68 15.81 16.97 -20.85
C GLU A 68 14.38 16.46 -21.02
N ARG A 69 13.52 16.66 -20.01
CA ARG A 69 12.09 16.32 -20.11
C ARG A 69 11.39 17.16 -21.18
N ASP A 70 11.63 18.46 -21.22
CA ASP A 70 11.05 19.37 -22.21
C ASP A 70 11.54 19.07 -23.64
N GLU A 71 12.82 18.71 -23.79
CA GLU A 71 13.39 18.25 -25.08
C GLU A 71 12.72 16.96 -25.57
N ILE A 72 12.54 15.98 -24.67
CA ILE A 72 11.83 14.73 -24.99
C ILE A 72 10.37 15.01 -25.35
N LEU A 73 9.68 15.85 -24.58
CA LEU A 73 8.29 16.23 -24.86
C LEU A 73 8.16 16.90 -26.22
N THR A 74 9.07 17.83 -26.53
CA THR A 74 9.10 18.53 -27.83
C THR A 74 9.33 17.55 -28.97
N LEU A 75 10.29 16.62 -28.84
CA LEU A 75 10.53 15.59 -29.85
C LEU A 75 9.31 14.68 -30.07
N VAL A 76 8.60 14.30 -29.00
CA VAL A 76 7.42 13.42 -29.07
C VAL A 76 6.19 14.13 -29.64
N THR A 77 6.06 15.44 -29.38
CA THR A 77 4.95 16.26 -29.91
C THR A 77 5.25 16.88 -31.26
N GLN A 78 6.47 16.73 -31.80
CA GLN A 78 6.76 17.08 -33.18
C GLN A 78 5.98 16.14 -34.11
N GLU A 79 5.04 16.72 -34.88
CA GLU A 79 4.30 16.06 -35.97
C GLU A 79 5.20 15.74 -37.18
N ILE A 80 6.33 15.07 -36.94
CA ILE A 80 7.09 14.43 -38.00
C ILE A 80 6.81 12.93 -37.92
N TYR A 81 5.55 12.60 -38.20
CA TYR A 81 5.06 11.53 -39.10
C TYR A 81 3.57 11.74 -39.36
#